data_AF-A0A023FFV1-F1
#
_entry.id   AF-A0A023FFV1-F1
#
_cell.length_a   1.000
_cell.length_b   1.000
_cell.length_c   1.000
_cell.angle_alpha   90.00
_cell.angle_beta   90.00
_cell.angle_gamma   90.00
#
_symmetry.space_group_name_H-M   'P 1'
#
loop_
_entity.id
_entity.type
_entity.pdbx_description
1 polymer ?
#
loop_
_entity_poly.entity_id
_entity_poly.type
_entity_poly.pdbx_seq_one_letter_code
_entity_poly.pdbx_strand_id
1 'polypeptide(L)'
;MLLPASVLGLICFMYGVITLGNHRPVHEMCEGSESKLLMCPLCDNGCEYWRLHDSCTQARLGYLSDNGATVVFSVFMSLWSAAFLELWKRYSARITYQWDLSGFDTLEENSRPEYLARLSRLKKRDVELIEQKESGGIESVPFWRIRLPFGLLSVSVVLL
;
A
#
# COMPACT_ATOMS: atom_id res chain seq x y z
N MET A 1 7.76 11.86 -7.74
CA MET A 1 6.54 12.63 -8.14
C MET A 1 5.63 12.87 -6.93
N LEU A 2 6.19 13.30 -5.78
CA LEU A 2 5.40 13.60 -4.58
C LEU A 2 5.14 15.10 -4.38
N LEU A 3 5.98 15.96 -4.93
CA LEU A 3 5.88 17.41 -4.79
C LEU A 3 4.48 17.99 -5.14
N PRO A 4 3.84 17.64 -6.27
CA PRO A 4 2.49 18.14 -6.55
C PRO A 4 1.43 17.60 -5.57
N ALA A 5 1.56 16.33 -5.15
CA ALA A 5 0.66 15.74 -4.16
C ALA A 5 0.82 16.40 -2.78
N SER A 6 2.05 16.71 -2.36
CA SER A 6 2.31 17.38 -1.09
C SER A 6 1.84 18.83 -1.09
N VAL A 7 2.01 19.55 -2.21
CA VAL A 7 1.50 20.92 -2.35
C VAL A 7 -0.02 20.95 -2.23
N LEU A 8 -0.73 20.08 -2.94
CA LEU A 8 -2.20 20.00 -2.83
C LEU A 8 -2.66 19.55 -1.45
N GLY A 9 -1.99 18.58 -0.83
CA GLY A 9 -2.28 18.16 0.55
C GLY A 9 -2.13 19.30 1.56
N LEU A 10 -1.08 20.11 1.45
CA LEU A 10 -0.89 21.30 2.30
C LEU A 10 -1.98 22.34 2.07
N ILE A 11 -2.40 22.57 0.82
CA ILE A 11 -3.50 23.49 0.51
C ILE A 11 -4.82 23.02 1.16
N CYS A 12 -5.14 21.73 1.06
CA CYS A 12 -6.32 21.15 1.71
C CYS A 12 -6.27 21.25 3.24
N PHE A 13 -5.10 21.03 3.85
CA PHE A 13 -4.92 21.19 5.29
C PHE A 13 -5.07 22.65 5.73
N MET A 14 -4.44 23.58 5.02
CA MET A 14 -4.55 25.02 5.30
C MET A 14 -5.99 25.51 5.15
N TYR A 15 -6.73 25.02 4.16
CA TYR A 15 -8.16 25.28 4.04
C TYR A 15 -8.92 24.85 5.29
N GLY A 16 -8.70 23.61 5.77
CA GLY A 16 -9.32 23.11 6.99
C GLY A 16 -9.01 23.95 8.24
N VAL A 17 -7.77 24.43 8.39
CA VAL A 17 -7.37 25.31 9.50
C VAL A 17 -8.11 26.65 9.45
N ILE A 18 -8.23 27.26 8.27
CA ILE A 18 -8.90 28.56 8.07
C ILE A 18 -10.41 28.43 8.35
N THR A 19 -11.04 27.32 7.96
CA THR A 19 -12.49 27.14 8.11
C THR A 19 -12.92 26.51 9.44
N LEU A 20 -11.97 26.02 10.25
CA LEU A 20 -12.23 25.32 11.52
C LEU A 20 -13.10 26.13 12.49
N GLY A 21 -12.83 27.43 12.64
CA GLY A 21 -13.54 28.30 13.58
C GLY A 21 -14.99 28.60 13.19
N ASN A 22 -15.32 28.50 11.89
CA ASN A 22 -16.66 28.80 11.37
C ASN A 22 -17.53 27.54 11.21
N HIS A 23 -16.99 26.36 11.49
CA HIS A 23 -17.71 25.11 11.34
C HIS A 23 -18.67 24.90 12.53
N ARG A 24 -19.99 24.93 12.27
CA ARG A 24 -21.03 24.90 13.31
C ARG A 24 -20.88 23.75 14.32
N PRO A 25 -20.73 22.47 13.91
CA PRO A 25 -20.55 21.38 14.87
C PRO A 25 -19.36 21.54 15.82
N VAL A 26 -18.23 22.04 15.32
CA VAL A 26 -17.02 22.23 16.15
C VAL A 26 -17.21 23.42 17.10
N HIS A 27 -17.83 24.50 16.62
CA HIS A 27 -18.14 25.65 17.44
C HIS A 27 -19.14 25.32 18.57
N GLU A 28 -20.20 24.57 18.26
CA GLU A 28 -21.21 24.15 19.24
C GLU A 28 -20.63 23.25 20.35
N MET A 29 -19.73 22.33 19.99
CA MET A 29 -19.04 21.45 20.94
C MET A 29 -18.03 22.18 21.83
N CYS A 30 -17.29 23.14 21.28
CA CYS A 30 -16.18 23.79 21.98
C CYS A 30 -16.57 25.07 22.75
N GLU A 31 -17.43 25.92 22.18
CA GLU A 31 -17.73 27.27 22.69
C GLU A 31 -19.24 27.55 22.79
N GLY A 32 -20.10 26.70 22.22
CA GLY A 32 -21.56 26.87 22.23
C GLY A 32 -22.22 26.61 23.58
N SER A 33 -23.53 26.85 23.65
CA SER A 33 -24.37 26.54 24.83
C SER A 33 -24.31 25.06 25.21
N GLU A 34 -24.18 24.18 24.20
CA GLU A 34 -24.11 22.72 24.33
C GLU A 34 -22.76 22.20 24.85
N SER A 35 -21.74 23.05 24.98
CA SER A 35 -20.43 22.65 25.53
C SER A 35 -20.51 22.05 26.94
N LYS A 36 -21.51 22.47 27.73
CA LYS A 36 -21.77 21.97 29.09
C LYS A 36 -22.72 20.78 29.14
N LEU A 37 -23.16 20.27 27.99
CA LEU A 37 -24.07 19.13 27.91
C LEU A 37 -23.40 17.88 28.47
N LEU A 38 -24.08 17.22 29.39
CA LEU A 38 -23.61 15.97 30.01
C LEU A 38 -23.96 14.80 29.10
N MET A 39 -22.96 14.02 28.72
CA MET A 39 -23.09 12.82 27.89
C MET A 39 -23.20 11.57 28.75
N CYS A 40 -23.91 10.56 28.22
CA CYS A 40 -24.01 9.25 28.86
C CYS A 40 -22.65 8.54 28.96
N PRO A 41 -22.42 7.72 30.00
CA PRO A 41 -21.21 6.91 30.11
C PRO A 41 -21.13 5.91 28.95
N LEU A 42 -19.89 5.58 28.54
CA LEU A 42 -19.65 4.65 27.44
C LEU A 42 -19.76 3.17 27.87
N CYS A 43 -19.80 2.89 29.18
CA CYS A 43 -19.86 1.53 29.72
C CYS A 43 -20.92 1.38 30.81
N ASP A 44 -21.42 0.15 30.98
CA ASP A 44 -22.52 -0.17 31.90
C ASP A 44 -22.15 0.01 33.39
N ASN A 45 -20.90 -0.27 33.77
CA ASN A 45 -20.46 -0.22 35.17
C ASN A 45 -19.11 0.51 35.31
N GLY A 46 -19.03 1.44 36.27
CA GLY A 46 -17.77 2.09 36.67
C GLY A 46 -17.27 3.22 35.75
N CYS A 47 -18.04 3.61 34.72
CA CYS A 47 -17.76 4.81 33.92
C CYS A 47 -18.49 6.03 34.48
N GLU A 48 -17.80 7.16 34.51
CA GLU A 48 -18.40 8.45 34.86
C GLU A 48 -19.09 9.09 33.65
N TYR A 49 -20.06 9.96 33.93
CA TYR A 49 -20.61 10.86 32.93
C TYR A 49 -19.55 11.88 32.52
N TRP A 50 -19.49 12.22 31.24
CA TRP A 50 -18.47 13.12 30.69
C TRP A 50 -19.15 14.32 30.02
N ARG A 51 -18.41 15.43 29.85
CA ARG A 51 -18.97 16.64 29.22
C ARG A 51 -18.64 16.65 27.74
N LEU A 52 -19.56 17.13 26.92
CA LEU A 52 -19.38 17.21 25.47
C LEU A 52 -18.10 17.98 25.08
N HIS A 53 -17.76 19.03 25.83
CA HIS A 53 -16.53 19.82 25.64
C HIS A 53 -15.24 19.00 25.73
N ASP A 54 -15.20 17.91 26.51
CA ASP A 54 -13.99 17.11 26.70
C ASP A 54 -13.52 16.45 25.38
N SER A 55 -14.43 16.26 24.42
CA SER A 55 -14.14 15.74 23.07
C SER A 55 -13.83 16.83 22.02
N CYS A 56 -13.76 18.11 22.40
CA CYS A 56 -13.54 19.23 21.48
C CYS A 56 -12.24 19.08 20.65
N THR A 57 -11.16 18.60 21.26
CA THR A 57 -9.87 18.38 20.57
C THR A 57 -9.99 17.35 19.46
N GLN A 58 -10.68 16.24 19.74
CA GLN A 58 -10.94 15.18 18.78
C GLN A 58 -11.87 15.65 17.65
N ALA A 59 -12.89 16.45 17.97
CA ALA A 59 -13.78 17.04 16.97
C ALA A 59 -13.03 18.00 16.03
N ARG A 60 -12.11 18.82 16.57
CA ARG A 60 -11.25 19.71 15.77
C ARG A 60 -10.34 18.90 14.83
N LEU A 61 -9.69 17.86 15.35
CA LEU A 61 -8.82 16.99 14.54
C LEU A 61 -9.59 16.22 13.47
N GLY A 62 -10.79 15.75 13.81
CA GLY A 62 -11.72 15.11 12.88
C GLY A 62 -12.07 16.04 11.72
N TYR A 63 -12.45 17.29 11.99
CA TYR A 63 -12.75 18.25 10.92
C TYR A 63 -11.53 18.59 10.06
N LEU A 64 -10.33 18.73 10.64
CA LEU A 64 -9.12 18.99 9.86
C LEU A 64 -8.82 17.85 8.87
N SER A 65 -9.14 16.61 9.25
CA SER A 65 -8.95 15.43 8.41
C SER A 65 -10.09 15.28 7.39
N ASP A 66 -11.34 15.39 7.84
CA ASP A 66 -12.56 15.12 7.09
C ASP A 66 -13.32 16.40 6.74
N ASN A 67 -12.64 17.31 6.04
CA ASN A 67 -13.28 18.49 5.47
C ASN A 67 -13.73 18.25 4.01
N GLY A 68 -14.56 19.14 3.48
CA GLY A 68 -15.06 19.02 2.10
C GLY A 68 -13.96 19.04 1.01
N ALA A 69 -12.79 19.66 1.28
CA ALA A 69 -11.67 19.64 0.34
C ALA A 69 -10.95 18.29 0.30
N THR A 70 -10.97 17.51 1.39
CA THR A 70 -10.39 16.15 1.44
C THR A 70 -11.08 15.21 0.45
N VAL A 71 -12.37 15.41 0.16
CA VAL A 71 -13.10 14.63 -0.87
C VAL A 71 -12.52 14.89 -2.27
N VAL A 72 -12.20 16.15 -2.58
CA VAL A 72 -11.57 16.50 -3.87
C VAL A 72 -10.14 15.94 -3.92
N PHE A 73 -9.42 16.02 -2.80
CA PHE A 73 -8.07 15.49 -2.69
C PHE A 73 -8.01 13.96 -2.86
N SER A 74 -8.99 13.20 -2.34
CA SER A 74 -9.00 11.74 -2.49
C SER A 74 -9.20 11.30 -3.94
N VAL A 75 -10.05 12.00 -4.69
CA VAL A 75 -10.22 11.79 -6.15
C VAL A 75 -8.92 12.10 -6.87
N PHE A 76 -8.28 13.24 -6.55
CA PHE A 76 -6.98 13.60 -7.11
C PHE A 76 -5.92 12.52 -6.84
N MET A 77 -5.78 12.06 -5.59
CA MET A 77 -4.81 11.03 -5.21
C MET A 77 -5.03 9.70 -5.92
N SER A 78 -6.29 9.32 -6.14
CA SER A 78 -6.62 8.09 -6.88
C SER A 78 -6.15 8.16 -8.32
N LEU A 79 -6.41 9.28 -9.02
CA LEU A 79 -5.94 9.49 -10.39
C LEU A 79 -4.42 9.69 -10.46
N TRP A 80 -3.85 10.41 -9.50
CA TRP A 80 -2.42 10.70 -9.42
C TRP A 80 -1.59 9.43 -9.21
N SER A 81 -2.07 8.50 -8.39
CA SER A 81 -1.42 7.20 -8.17
C SER A 81 -1.29 6.40 -9.46
N ALA A 82 -2.37 6.31 -10.25
CA ALA A 82 -2.35 5.64 -11.55
C ALA A 82 -1.38 6.34 -12.52
N ALA A 83 -1.46 7.67 -12.63
CA ALA A 83 -0.56 8.44 -13.47
C ALA A 83 0.92 8.28 -13.07
N PHE A 84 1.20 8.24 -11.77
CA PHE A 84 2.54 8.04 -11.22
C PHE A 84 3.14 6.70 -11.68
N LEU A 85 2.38 5.61 -11.56
CA LEU A 85 2.86 4.29 -11.98
C LEU A 85 3.13 4.23 -13.49
N GLU A 86 2.28 4.84 -14.32
CA GLU A 86 2.50 4.89 -15.77
C GLU A 86 3.71 5.74 -16.16
N LEU A 87 3.90 6.91 -15.52
CA LEU A 87 5.09 7.73 -15.72
C LEU A 87 6.36 7.03 -15.23
N TRP A 88 6.27 6.29 -14.12
CA TRP A 88 7.38 5.51 -13.60
C TRP A 88 7.78 4.39 -14.54
N LYS A 89 6.82 3.64 -15.10
CA LYS A 89 7.09 2.60 -16.12
C LYS A 89 7.84 3.19 -17.32
N ARG A 90 7.39 4.35 -17.83
CA ARG A 90 8.07 5.04 -18.94
C ARG A 90 9.48 5.51 -18.58
N TYR A 91 9.65 6.04 -17.37
CA TYR A 91 10.97 6.46 -16.87
C TYR A 91 11.92 5.26 -16.74
N SER A 92 11.46 4.18 -16.12
CA SER A 92 12.22 2.94 -15.96
C SER A 92 12.65 2.40 -17.31
N ALA A 93 11.73 2.29 -18.29
CA ALA A 93 12.06 1.80 -19.62
C ALA A 93 13.13 2.66 -20.33
N ARG A 94 13.06 3.98 -20.17
CA ARG A 94 14.08 4.90 -20.71
C ARG A 94 15.45 4.66 -20.06
N ILE A 95 15.52 4.49 -18.75
CA ILE A 95 16.77 4.24 -18.03
C ILE A 95 17.35 2.88 -18.41
N THR A 96 16.52 1.83 -18.43
CA THR A 96 16.93 0.49 -18.88
C THR A 96 17.54 0.52 -20.27
N TYR A 97 16.92 1.26 -21.21
CA TYR A 97 17.46 1.44 -22.55
C TYR A 97 18.78 2.23 -22.56
N GLN A 98 18.88 3.31 -21.79
CA GLN A 98 20.10 4.13 -21.71
C GLN A 98 21.29 3.38 -21.11
N TRP A 99 21.02 2.41 -20.23
CA TRP A 99 22.04 1.56 -19.61
C TRP A 99 22.27 0.25 -20.36
N ASP A 100 21.63 0.06 -21.53
CA ASP A 100 21.72 -1.15 -22.35
C ASP A 100 21.39 -2.44 -21.59
N LEU A 101 20.50 -2.33 -20.61
CA LEU A 101 20.08 -3.45 -19.75
C LEU A 101 18.88 -4.22 -20.34
N SER A 102 18.49 -3.93 -21.59
CA SER A 102 17.39 -4.63 -22.24
C SER A 102 17.78 -6.07 -22.57
N GLY A 103 17.16 -7.05 -21.92
CA GLY A 103 17.40 -8.48 -22.19
C GLY A 103 18.54 -9.11 -21.39
N PHE A 104 19.13 -8.37 -20.45
CA PHE A 104 20.20 -8.87 -19.57
C PHE A 104 19.80 -10.18 -18.85
N ASP A 105 18.61 -10.22 -18.25
CA ASP A 105 18.11 -11.39 -17.51
C ASP A 105 18.04 -12.66 -18.37
N THR A 106 17.72 -12.54 -19.66
CA THR A 106 17.62 -13.70 -20.56
C THR A 106 18.95 -14.17 -21.11
N LEU A 107 19.95 -13.29 -21.18
CA LEU A 107 21.22 -13.55 -21.85
C LEU A 107 22.35 -13.89 -20.87
N GLU A 108 22.33 -13.29 -19.68
CA GLU A 108 23.49 -13.31 -18.76
C GLU A 108 23.16 -13.86 -17.37
N GLU A 109 21.89 -14.13 -17.03
CA GLU A 109 21.55 -14.66 -15.72
C GLU A 109 21.87 -16.15 -15.60
N ASN A 110 22.92 -16.45 -14.83
CA ASN A 110 23.29 -17.82 -14.50
C ASN A 110 22.28 -18.48 -13.55
N SER A 111 22.13 -19.80 -13.66
CA SER A 111 21.30 -20.56 -12.73
C SER A 111 21.83 -20.47 -11.30
N ARG A 112 20.91 -20.45 -10.32
CA ARG A 112 21.25 -20.24 -8.90
C ARG A 112 22.24 -21.31 -8.41
N PRO A 113 23.24 -20.94 -7.58
CA PRO A 113 24.29 -21.88 -7.17
C PRO A 113 23.76 -23.07 -6.36
N GLU A 114 22.70 -22.89 -5.58
CA GLU A 114 22.06 -24.01 -4.86
C GLU A 114 21.43 -25.04 -5.80
N TYR A 115 20.84 -24.56 -6.90
CA TYR A 115 20.27 -25.42 -7.93
C TYR A 115 21.40 -26.21 -8.62
N LEU A 116 22.48 -25.52 -9.01
CA LEU A 116 23.67 -26.15 -9.58
C LEU A 116 24.31 -27.18 -8.63
N ALA A 117 24.40 -26.88 -7.33
CA ALA A 117 24.93 -27.80 -6.32
C ALA A 117 24.01 -29.01 -6.06
N ARG A 118 22.72 -28.92 -6.38
CA ARG A 118 21.79 -30.05 -6.33
C ARG A 118 21.86 -30.87 -7.62
N LEU A 119 21.98 -30.19 -8.76
CA LEU A 119 22.14 -30.80 -10.08
C LEU A 119 23.44 -31.61 -10.17
N SER A 120 24.54 -31.11 -9.60
CA SER A 120 25.83 -31.82 -9.54
C SER A 120 25.80 -33.12 -8.71
N ARG A 121 24.80 -33.28 -7.83
CA ARG A 121 24.57 -34.50 -7.05
C ARG A 121 23.69 -35.53 -7.78
N LEU A 122 23.08 -35.17 -8.90
CA LEU A 122 22.26 -36.08 -9.71
C LEU A 122 23.13 -36.90 -10.68
N LYS A 123 22.65 -38.07 -11.12
CA LYS A 123 23.36 -38.89 -12.12
C LYS A 123 23.32 -38.19 -13.48
N LYS A 124 24.40 -38.30 -14.28
CA LYS A 124 24.49 -37.68 -15.62
C LYS A 124 23.26 -37.90 -16.52
N ARG A 125 22.70 -39.11 -16.52
CA ARG A 125 21.47 -39.43 -17.27
C ARG A 125 20.28 -38.54 -16.86
N ASP A 126 20.13 -38.29 -15.58
CA ASP A 126 19.03 -37.49 -15.03
C ASP A 126 19.23 -36.00 -15.36
N VAL A 127 20.50 -35.55 -15.43
CA VAL A 127 20.86 -34.18 -15.84
C VAL A 127 20.57 -33.97 -17.33
N GLU A 128 20.97 -34.90 -18.21
CA GLU A 128 20.69 -34.83 -19.66
C GLU A 128 19.17 -34.79 -19.96
N LEU A 129 18.37 -35.56 -19.19
CA LEU A 129 16.91 -35.54 -19.28
C LEU A 129 16.30 -34.19 -18.88
N ILE A 130 16.91 -33.48 -17.91
CA ILE A 130 16.45 -32.16 -17.46
C ILE A 130 16.83 -31.09 -18.49
N GLU A 131 18.08 -31.07 -18.96
CA GLU A 131 18.54 -30.11 -19.98
C GLU A 131 17.76 -30.23 -21.31
N GLN A 132 17.45 -31.47 -21.73
CA GLN A 132 16.63 -31.72 -22.91
C GLN A 132 15.19 -31.23 -22.75
N LYS A 133 14.64 -31.32 -21.53
CA LYS A 133 13.28 -30.85 -21.20
C LYS A 133 13.21 -29.33 -21.13
N GLU A 134 14.29 -28.69 -20.68
CA GLU A 134 14.44 -27.23 -20.59
C GLU A 134 14.60 -26.59 -21.99
N SER A 135 15.40 -27.22 -22.87
CA SER A 135 15.56 -26.78 -24.28
C SER A 135 14.29 -26.94 -25.14
N GLY A 136 13.33 -27.76 -24.69
CA GLY A 136 12.02 -27.94 -25.34
C GLY A 136 11.04 -26.78 -25.15
N GLY A 137 11.45 -25.71 -24.46
CA GLY A 137 10.79 -24.41 -24.48
C GLY A 137 9.72 -24.15 -23.41
N ILE A 138 9.30 -25.14 -22.60
CA ILE A 138 8.40 -24.88 -21.45
C ILE A 138 8.67 -25.90 -20.32
N GLU A 139 9.55 -25.57 -19.37
CA GLU A 139 9.67 -26.29 -18.10
C GLU A 139 8.43 -26.00 -17.24
N SER A 140 7.30 -26.63 -17.57
CA SER A 140 6.11 -26.60 -16.72
C SER A 140 6.30 -27.57 -15.56
N VAL A 141 6.70 -27.05 -14.40
CA VAL A 141 6.69 -27.82 -13.16
C VAL A 141 5.28 -28.42 -12.93
N PRO A 142 5.16 -29.71 -12.57
CA PRO A 142 3.85 -30.35 -12.42
C PRO A 142 3.00 -29.63 -11.37
N PHE A 143 1.80 -29.20 -11.80
CA PHE A 143 0.91 -28.36 -11.00
C PHE A 143 0.59 -28.98 -9.64
N TRP A 144 0.11 -30.23 -9.64
CA TRP A 144 -0.36 -30.94 -8.44
C TRP A 144 0.76 -31.36 -7.48
N ARG A 145 1.96 -31.65 -8.02
CA ARG A 145 3.05 -32.21 -7.22
C ARG A 145 3.95 -31.14 -6.60
N ILE A 146 4.08 -29.98 -7.25
CA ILE A 146 5.02 -28.94 -6.85
C ILE A 146 4.31 -27.60 -6.64
N ARG A 147 3.61 -27.09 -7.66
CA ARG A 147 3.06 -25.73 -7.62
C ARG A 147 1.98 -25.54 -6.55
N LEU A 148 1.05 -26.48 -6.45
CA LEU A 148 -0.06 -26.43 -5.49
C LEU A 148 0.38 -26.55 -4.02
N PRO A 149 1.18 -27.55 -3.60
CA PRO A 149 1.60 -27.65 -2.20
C PRO A 149 2.51 -26.49 -1.77
N PHE A 150 3.46 -26.05 -2.60
CA PHE A 150 4.28 -24.87 -2.31
C PHE A 150 3.46 -23.58 -2.30
N GLY A 151 2.49 -23.45 -3.22
CA GLY A 151 1.58 -22.31 -3.24
C GLY A 151 0.75 -22.23 -1.96
N LEU A 152 0.17 -23.35 -1.52
CA LEU A 152 -0.60 -23.41 -0.27
C LEU A 152 0.26 -23.11 0.96
N LEU A 153 1.46 -23.68 1.06
CA LEU A 153 2.39 -23.38 2.16
C LEU A 153 2.82 -21.91 2.15
N SER A 154 3.17 -21.36 0.98
CA SER A 154 3.56 -19.96 0.85
C SER A 154 2.42 -19.02 1.23
N VAL A 155 1.19 -19.30 0.79
CA VAL A 155 0.00 -18.51 1.16
C VAL A 155 -0.29 -18.64 2.64
N SER A 156 -0.16 -19.85 3.21
CA SER A 156 -0.35 -20.07 4.64
C SER A 156 0.64 -19.29 5.49
N VAL A 157 1.91 -19.18 5.08
CA VAL A 157 2.93 -18.40 5.81
C VAL A 157 2.66 -16.90 5.77
N VAL A 158 2.09 -16.39 4.66
CA VAL A 158 1.75 -14.97 4.54
C VAL A 158 0.50 -14.60 5.35
N LEU A 159 -0.41 -15.56 5.55
CA LEU A 159 -1.67 -15.34 6.28
C LEU A 159 -1.58 -15.58 7.79
N LEU A 160 -0.45 -16.09 8.29
CA LEU A 160 -0.21 -16.44 9.70
C LEU A 160 0.61 -15.35 10.38
#